data_AF-A0A835CG86-F1
#
_entry.id   AF-A0A835CG86-F1
#
_cell.length_a   1.000
_cell.length_b   1.000
_cell.length_c   1.000
_cell.angle_alpha   90.00
_cell.angle_beta   90.00
_cell.angle_gamma   90.00
#
_symmetry.space_group_name_H-M   'P 1'
#
loop_
_entity.id
_entity.type
_entity.pdbx_description
1 polymer ?
#
loop_
_entity_poly.entity_id
_entity_poly.type
_entity_poly.pdbx_seq_one_letter_code
_entity_poly.pdbx_strand_id
1 'polypeptide(L)'
;MVPAVYIFGDSTADAGNNNHLNSFAKADQWPYGIDFNNVTGRFSNGKTGVDFIAQYLGLPLAPPYLNLSDSQRARITTGINYASGACGILESTRAGDCLSLSKQVKYFSSTARKDLVKALKSRNKVMKHLRKSIFLFSIGYNEYIAQVRGQETKNLTPPQLADTLINHMIKHIKISFL
;
A
#
# COMPACT_ATOMS: atom_id res chain seq x y z
N MET A 1 9.03 -20.94 3.69
CA MET A 1 8.09 -19.96 4.25
C MET A 1 8.36 -18.59 3.65
N VAL A 2 7.31 -17.81 3.41
CA VAL A 2 7.38 -16.42 2.92
C VAL A 2 7.84 -15.55 4.09
N PRO A 3 8.91 -14.74 3.95
CA PRO A 3 9.45 -13.99 5.07
C PRO A 3 8.75 -12.64 5.29
N ALA A 4 8.09 -12.08 4.27
CA ALA A 4 7.37 -10.83 4.39
C ALA A 4 6.28 -10.66 3.32
N VAL A 5 5.29 -9.80 3.63
CA VAL A 5 4.28 -9.30 2.69
C VAL A 5 4.31 -7.78 2.69
N TYR A 6 4.67 -7.18 1.56
CA TYR A 6 4.65 -5.73 1.35
C TYR A 6 3.39 -5.34 0.59
N ILE A 7 2.65 -4.36 1.11
CA ILE A 7 1.29 -4.06 0.62
C ILE A 7 1.25 -2.65 0.01
N PHE A 8 0.70 -2.57 -1.20
CA PHE A 8 0.46 -1.34 -1.95
C PHE A 8 -1.02 -1.32 -2.33
N GLY A 9 -1.62 -0.14 -2.36
CA GLY A 9 -3.05 -0.10 -2.61
C GLY A 9 -3.74 1.22 -2.37
N ASP A 10 -5.06 1.18 -2.51
CA ASP A 10 -5.97 2.22 -2.10
C ASP A 10 -6.66 1.89 -0.76
N SER A 11 -7.89 2.38 -0.54
CA SER A 11 -8.67 2.14 0.68
C SER A 11 -8.97 0.66 0.91
N THR A 12 -8.97 -0.16 -0.15
CA THR A 12 -9.21 -1.61 -0.05
C THR A 12 -8.09 -2.37 0.67
N ALA A 13 -6.89 -1.76 0.77
CA ALA A 13 -5.73 -2.36 1.42
C ALA A 13 -5.11 -1.47 2.51
N ASP A 14 -5.57 -0.23 2.70
CA ASP A 14 -5.02 0.67 3.72
C ASP A 14 -5.20 0.09 5.13
N ALA A 15 -4.11 0.13 5.90
CA ALA A 15 -4.05 -0.30 7.30
C ALA A 15 -4.03 0.88 8.29
N GLY A 16 -4.25 2.10 7.80
CA GLY A 16 -4.33 3.35 8.58
C GLY A 16 -3.30 4.42 8.21
N ASN A 17 -2.68 4.35 7.04
CA ASN A 17 -1.80 5.43 6.57
C ASN A 17 -2.57 6.74 6.42
N ASN A 18 -3.80 6.70 5.88
CA ASN A 18 -4.59 7.91 5.66
C ASN A 18 -4.93 8.71 6.93
N ASN A 19 -4.93 8.07 8.09
CA ASN A 19 -5.20 8.75 9.36
C ASN A 19 -4.13 9.82 9.68
N HIS A 20 -2.93 9.67 9.11
CA HIS A 20 -1.80 10.58 9.27
C HIS A 20 -1.69 11.65 8.16
N LEU A 21 -2.68 11.73 7.26
CA LEU A 21 -2.71 12.68 6.16
C LEU A 21 -3.80 13.72 6.36
N ASN A 22 -3.66 14.88 5.72
CA ASN A 22 -4.74 15.87 5.63
C ASN A 22 -5.75 15.46 4.54
N SER A 23 -6.42 14.35 4.78
CA SER A 23 -7.35 13.72 3.85
C SER A 23 -8.75 13.67 4.43
N PHE A 24 -9.77 13.72 3.56
CA PHE A 24 -11.13 13.36 3.96
C PHE A 24 -11.33 11.84 4.00
N ALA A 25 -10.50 11.07 3.28
CA ALA A 25 -10.61 9.63 3.22
C ALA A 25 -9.89 9.01 4.43
N LYS A 26 -10.51 9.06 5.60
CA LYS A 26 -10.00 8.44 6.83
C LYS A 26 -10.98 7.41 7.37
N ALA A 27 -10.42 6.32 7.88
CA ALA A 27 -11.16 5.29 8.61
C ALA A 27 -10.76 5.32 10.09
N ASP A 28 -10.72 6.54 10.64
CA ASP A 28 -10.31 6.86 12.02
C ASP A 28 -11.49 7.09 12.97
N GLN A 29 -12.67 6.57 12.62
CA GLN A 29 -13.89 6.68 13.42
C GLN A 29 -14.69 5.38 13.43
N TRP A 30 -15.55 5.23 14.43
CA TRP A 30 -16.51 4.12 14.48
C TRP A 30 -17.45 4.17 13.27
N PRO A 31 -17.81 3.03 12.62
CA PRO A 31 -17.58 1.64 13.04
C PRO A 31 -16.30 0.99 12.48
N TYR A 32 -15.39 1.74 11.85
CA TYR A 32 -14.18 1.16 11.28
C TYR A 32 -13.30 0.52 12.36
N GLY A 33 -13.02 -0.78 12.22
CA GLY A 33 -12.25 -1.56 13.21
C GLY A 33 -13.05 -2.09 14.40
N ILE A 34 -14.39 -2.08 14.37
CA ILE A 34 -15.23 -2.65 15.45
C ILE A 34 -14.84 -4.10 15.80
N ASP A 35 -14.44 -4.94 14.84
CA ASP A 35 -14.02 -6.33 15.07
C ASP A 35 -12.63 -6.42 15.75
N PHE A 36 -11.88 -5.32 15.79
CA PHE A 36 -10.65 -5.17 16.57
C PHE A 36 -10.90 -4.53 17.94
N ASN A 37 -12.13 -4.16 18.28
CA ASN A 37 -12.47 -3.31 19.43
C ASN A 37 -11.66 -2.00 19.48
N ASN A 38 -11.20 -1.51 18.31
CA ASN A 38 -10.46 -0.27 18.20
C ASN A 38 -10.51 0.25 16.76
N VAL A 39 -10.44 1.57 16.61
CA VAL A 39 -10.28 2.20 15.30
C VAL A 39 -8.89 1.87 14.74
N THR A 40 -8.85 1.27 13.55
CA THR A 40 -7.58 0.81 12.95
C THR A 40 -7.14 1.58 11.72
N GLY A 41 -7.99 2.41 11.12
CA GLY A 41 -7.69 3.03 9.82
C GLY A 41 -7.90 2.11 8.61
N ARG A 42 -8.42 0.89 8.82
CA ARG A 42 -8.92 0.03 7.73
C ARG A 42 -10.33 0.46 7.35
N PHE A 43 -10.62 0.57 6.06
CA PHE A 43 -11.96 0.89 5.54
C PHE A 43 -12.91 -0.32 5.61
N SER A 44 -12.97 -0.98 6.77
CA SER A 44 -13.73 -2.18 7.08
C SER A 44 -14.05 -2.24 8.58
N ASN A 45 -15.00 -3.10 8.98
CA ASN A 45 -15.22 -3.46 10.38
C ASN A 45 -13.99 -4.11 11.01
N GLY A 46 -13.15 -4.77 10.20
CA GLY A 46 -12.03 -5.55 10.69
C GLY A 46 -10.93 -5.68 9.64
N LYS A 47 -10.40 -6.90 9.51
CA LYS A 47 -9.33 -7.25 8.58
C LYS A 47 -9.77 -7.01 7.13
N THR A 48 -8.86 -6.51 6.30
CA THR A 48 -9.03 -6.40 4.85
C THR A 48 -8.54 -7.68 4.16
N GLY A 49 -8.77 -7.82 2.85
CA GLY A 49 -8.32 -9.00 2.09
C GLY A 49 -6.81 -9.24 2.20
N VAL A 50 -6.00 -8.18 2.22
CA VAL A 50 -4.54 -8.27 2.37
C VAL A 50 -4.11 -8.75 3.77
N ASP A 51 -4.90 -8.48 4.80
CA ASP A 51 -4.65 -8.99 6.16
C ASP A 51 -4.90 -10.49 6.26
N PHE A 52 -5.98 -10.99 5.62
CA PHE A 52 -6.26 -12.42 5.58
C PHE A 52 -5.16 -13.19 4.83
N ILE A 53 -4.62 -12.61 3.74
CA ILE A 53 -3.46 -13.19 3.04
C ILE A 53 -2.23 -13.25 3.96
N ALA A 54 -1.92 -12.18 4.70
CA ALA A 54 -0.81 -12.19 5.65
C ALA A 54 -0.98 -13.27 6.73
N GLN A 55 -2.19 -13.44 7.29
CA GLN A 55 -2.49 -14.49 8.27
C GLN A 55 -2.36 -15.89 7.70
N TYR A 56 -2.88 -16.11 6.49
CA TYR A 56 -2.75 -17.40 5.81
C TYR A 56 -1.28 -17.80 5.61
N LEU A 57 -0.40 -16.82 5.40
CA LEU A 57 1.05 -17.02 5.29
C LEU A 57 1.77 -17.16 6.63
N GLY A 58 1.06 -17.10 7.76
CA GLY A 58 1.63 -17.16 9.11
C GLY A 58 2.40 -15.90 9.51
N LEU A 59 2.10 -14.75 8.89
CA LEU A 59 2.74 -13.47 9.17
C LEU A 59 1.85 -12.57 10.04
N PRO A 60 2.43 -11.66 10.84
CA PRO A 60 1.67 -10.62 11.51
C PRO A 60 1.03 -9.67 10.49
N LEU A 61 -0.01 -8.94 10.93
CA LEU A 61 -0.60 -7.88 10.12
C LEU A 61 0.44 -6.80 9.83
N ALA A 62 0.55 -6.40 8.57
CA ALA A 62 1.50 -5.37 8.16
C ALA A 62 1.05 -4.00 8.72
N PRO A 63 1.87 -3.32 9.52
CA PRO A 63 1.54 -2.00 10.05
C PRO A 63 1.57 -0.92 8.95
N PRO A 64 0.79 0.17 9.09
CA PRO A 64 0.85 1.30 8.16
C PRO A 64 2.18 2.06 8.32
N TYR A 65 2.85 2.33 7.21
CA TYR A 65 4.15 3.00 7.16
C TYR A 65 4.18 4.34 7.92
N LEU A 66 3.13 5.16 7.80
CA LEU A 66 3.07 6.49 8.40
C LEU A 66 2.87 6.48 9.93
N ASN A 67 2.45 5.36 10.51
CA ASN A 67 2.31 5.21 11.96
C ASN A 67 3.59 4.68 12.64
N LEU A 68 4.68 4.54 11.89
CA LEU A 68 5.92 3.94 12.39
C LEU A 68 7.03 4.99 12.43
N SER A 69 7.68 5.11 13.58
CA SER A 69 8.96 5.81 13.68
C SER A 69 10.07 5.06 12.93
N ASP A 70 11.15 5.77 12.60
CA ASP A 70 12.32 5.21 11.92
C ASP A 70 12.91 4.00 12.66
N SER A 71 12.90 4.02 14.00
CA SER A 71 13.41 2.92 14.82
C SER A 71 12.50 1.70 14.82
N GLN A 72 11.18 1.88 14.67
CA GLN A 72 10.23 0.78 14.51
C GLN A 72 10.36 0.16 13.13
N ARG A 73 10.42 0.96 12.05
CA ARG A 73 10.61 0.44 10.69
C ARG A 73 11.89 -0.37 10.55
N ALA A 74 12.99 0.08 11.16
CA ALA A 74 14.27 -0.64 11.17
C ALA A 74 14.28 -1.97 11.95
N ARG A 75 13.17 -2.36 12.59
CA ARG A 75 13.00 -3.65 13.28
C ARG A 75 12.01 -4.59 12.59
N ILE A 76 11.17 -4.06 11.70
CA ILE A 76 10.13 -4.84 11.02
C ILE A 76 10.73 -5.51 9.79
N THR A 77 10.73 -6.84 9.78
CA THR A 77 11.19 -7.66 8.66
C THR A 77 10.06 -8.48 8.04
N THR A 78 8.84 -8.43 8.58
CA THR A 78 7.68 -9.22 8.11
C THR A 78 6.82 -8.50 7.07
N GLY A 79 7.22 -7.28 6.68
CA GLY A 79 6.52 -6.45 5.72
C GLY A 79 5.80 -5.25 6.34
N ILE A 80 5.53 -4.26 5.50
CA ILE A 80 4.90 -2.99 5.87
C ILE A 80 3.80 -2.67 4.84
N ASN A 81 2.75 -1.98 5.29
CA ASN A 81 1.66 -1.52 4.47
C ASN A 81 1.87 -0.06 4.04
N TYR A 82 1.94 0.17 2.72
CA TYR A 82 2.10 1.47 2.09
C TYR A 82 0.81 1.97 1.43
N ALA A 83 -0.26 1.19 1.43
CA ALA A 83 -1.53 1.52 0.78
C ALA A 83 -2.15 2.79 1.38
N SER A 84 -2.91 3.53 0.57
CA SER A 84 -3.51 4.80 0.95
C SER A 84 -4.79 5.07 0.19
N GLY A 85 -5.88 5.25 0.92
CA GLY A 85 -7.19 5.59 0.36
C GLY A 85 -7.20 6.87 -0.48
N ALA A 86 -8.19 6.96 -1.38
CA ALA A 86 -8.44 8.09 -2.29
C ALA A 86 -7.35 8.39 -3.34
N CYS A 87 -6.32 7.55 -3.47
CA CYS A 87 -5.31 7.65 -4.52
C CYS A 87 -5.44 6.50 -5.53
N GLY A 88 -5.05 6.79 -6.78
CA GLY A 88 -4.92 5.83 -7.85
C GLY A 88 -3.47 5.43 -8.16
N ILE A 89 -3.33 4.63 -9.21
CA ILE A 89 -2.08 4.37 -9.93
C ILE A 89 -1.55 5.67 -10.56
N LEU A 90 -2.42 6.48 -11.16
CA LEU A 90 -2.05 7.75 -11.78
C LEU A 90 -1.93 8.87 -10.72
N GLU A 91 -0.93 9.75 -10.86
CA GLU A 91 -0.74 10.90 -9.96
C GLU A 91 -1.93 11.88 -9.98
N SER A 92 -2.64 11.95 -11.11
CA SER A 92 -3.82 12.80 -11.29
C SER A 92 -5.05 12.26 -10.55
N THR A 93 -5.10 10.96 -10.30
CA THR A 93 -6.26 10.31 -9.68
C THR A 93 -6.12 10.39 -8.17
N ARG A 94 -6.63 11.47 -7.62
CA ARG A 94 -6.58 11.73 -6.19
C ARG A 94 -7.74 12.56 -5.71
N ALA A 95 -8.12 12.36 -4.46
CA ALA A 95 -9.06 13.23 -3.79
C ALA A 95 -8.51 13.59 -2.39
N GLY A 96 -8.09 14.84 -2.22
CA GLY A 96 -7.36 15.30 -1.03
C GLY A 96 -5.90 14.82 -1.00
N ASP A 97 -5.30 14.81 0.20
CA ASP A 97 -4.00 14.19 0.42
C ASP A 97 -4.12 12.67 0.50
N CYS A 98 -3.24 11.99 -0.24
CA CYS A 98 -3.11 10.54 -0.25
C CYS A 98 -1.71 10.16 -0.78
N LEU A 99 -1.34 8.89 -0.64
CA LEU A 99 -0.09 8.35 -1.18
C LEU A 99 -0.37 7.73 -2.55
N SER A 100 -0.04 8.44 -3.63
CA SER A 100 -0.07 7.87 -4.99
C SER A 100 0.84 6.66 -5.10
N LEU A 101 0.62 5.77 -6.08
CA LEU A 101 1.46 4.57 -6.22
C LEU A 101 2.95 4.89 -6.25
N SER A 102 3.38 5.99 -6.90
CA SER A 102 4.78 6.39 -6.92
C SER A 102 5.31 6.72 -5.51
N LYS A 103 4.50 7.35 -4.66
CA LYS A 103 4.84 7.67 -3.28
C LYS A 103 4.94 6.40 -2.42
N GLN A 104 4.00 5.47 -2.59
CA GLN A 104 4.02 4.17 -1.90
C GLN A 104 5.30 3.40 -2.25
N VAL A 105 5.64 3.35 -3.53
CA VAL A 105 6.86 2.72 -4.04
C VAL A 105 8.13 3.43 -3.52
N LYS A 106 8.11 4.77 -3.40
CA LYS A 106 9.21 5.53 -2.78
C LYS A 106 9.41 5.15 -1.31
N TYR A 107 8.34 4.98 -0.54
CA TYR A 107 8.42 4.51 0.84
C TYR A 107 8.97 3.10 0.95
N PHE A 108 8.50 2.19 0.09
CA PHE A 108 9.08 0.86 0.00
C PHE A 108 10.58 0.90 -0.35
N SER A 109 11.00 1.75 -1.29
CA SER A 109 12.43 1.90 -1.63
C SER A 109 13.26 2.36 -0.42
N SER A 110 12.71 3.25 0.42
CA SER A 110 13.33 3.63 1.69
C SER A 110 13.41 2.45 2.66
N THR A 111 12.34 1.66 2.80
CA THR A 111 12.35 0.44 3.61
C THR A 111 13.41 -0.55 3.15
N ALA A 112 13.48 -0.83 1.85
CA ALA A 112 14.42 -1.78 1.28
C ALA A 112 15.88 -1.31 1.43
N ARG A 113 16.16 -0.04 1.14
CA ARG A 113 17.53 0.49 1.08
C ARG A 113 18.08 0.94 2.44
N LYS A 114 17.21 1.25 3.40
CA LYS A 114 17.60 1.76 4.72
C LYS A 114 17.15 0.84 5.85
N ASP A 115 15.84 0.63 5.98
CA ASP A 115 15.27 -0.02 7.17
C ASP A 115 15.65 -1.51 7.25
N LEU A 116 15.49 -2.26 6.16
CA LEU A 116 15.89 -3.66 6.08
C LEU A 116 17.41 -3.85 6.13
N VAL A 117 18.18 -2.90 5.60
CA VAL A 117 19.66 -2.95 5.70
C VAL A 117 20.10 -2.84 7.16
N LYS A 118 19.44 -1.96 7.94
CA LYS A 118 19.67 -1.87 9.40
C LYS A 118 19.24 -3.15 10.12
N ALA A 119 18.04 -3.67 9.80
CA ALA A 119 17.49 -4.86 10.44
C ALA A 119 18.32 -6.13 10.17
N LEU A 120 18.66 -6.37 8.90
CA LEU A 120 19.33 -7.60 8.44
C LEU A 120 20.86 -7.48 8.41
N LYS A 121 21.40 -6.27 8.63
CA LYS A 121 22.83 -5.94 8.68
C LYS A 121 23.61 -6.35 7.42
N SER A 122 22.95 -6.53 6.28
CA SER A 122 23.58 -6.95 5.02
C SER A 122 22.68 -6.75 3.80
N ARG A 123 23.17 -6.07 2.76
CA ARG A 123 22.45 -5.91 1.49
C ARG A 123 22.14 -7.25 0.81
N ASN A 124 23.06 -8.22 0.88
CA ASN A 124 22.84 -9.57 0.32
C ASN A 124 21.69 -10.29 1.04
N LYS A 125 21.60 -10.14 2.37
CA LYS A 125 20.47 -10.68 3.13
C LYS A 125 19.16 -9.99 2.77
N VAL A 126 19.17 -8.67 2.58
CA VAL A 126 17.99 -7.93 2.08
C VAL A 126 17.54 -8.46 0.72
N MET A 127 18.45 -8.63 -0.24
CA MET A 127 18.09 -9.16 -1.57
C MET A 127 17.52 -10.58 -1.48
N LYS A 128 18.13 -11.47 -0.69
CA LYS A 128 17.62 -12.83 -0.47
C LYS A 128 16.26 -12.83 0.22
N HIS A 129 16.04 -11.91 1.15
CA HIS A 129 14.77 -11.72 1.83
C HIS A 129 13.68 -11.28 0.84
N LEU A 130 13.89 -10.18 0.12
CA LEU A 130 12.94 -9.62 -0.84
C LEU A 130 12.58 -10.60 -1.96
N ARG A 131 13.55 -11.38 -2.47
CA ARG A 131 13.30 -12.42 -3.50
C ARG A 131 12.36 -13.54 -3.05
N LYS A 132 12.16 -13.71 -1.75
CA LYS A 132 11.26 -14.72 -1.18
C LYS A 132 9.96 -14.11 -0.63
N SER A 133 9.88 -12.78 -0.54
CA SER A 133 8.72 -12.03 -0.07
C SER A 133 7.63 -11.95 -1.12
N ILE A 134 6.41 -11.63 -0.67
CA ILE A 134 5.25 -11.37 -1.54
C ILE A 134 4.97 -9.86 -1.55
N PHE A 135 4.54 -9.37 -2.70
CA PHE A 135 4.13 -7.99 -2.92
C PHE A 135 2.67 -8.00 -3.37
N LEU A 136 1.79 -7.37 -2.59
CA LEU A 136 0.36 -7.28 -2.89
C LEU A 136 0.03 -5.88 -3.39
N PHE A 137 -0.68 -5.81 -4.51
CA PHE A 137 -1.18 -4.57 -5.10
C PHE A 137 -2.70 -4.65 -5.19
N SER A 138 -3.39 -3.73 -4.51
CA SER A 138 -4.86 -3.57 -4.58
C SER A 138 -5.17 -2.10 -4.87
N ILE A 139 -5.06 -1.72 -6.15
CA ILE A 139 -5.14 -0.34 -6.62
C ILE A 139 -5.68 -0.30 -8.06
N GLY A 140 -6.26 0.82 -8.46
CA GLY A 140 -6.83 1.02 -9.80
C GLY A 140 -8.34 1.27 -9.78
N TYR A 141 -9.02 0.96 -8.68
CA TYR A 141 -10.45 1.15 -8.52
C TYR A 141 -10.84 2.64 -8.63
N ASN A 142 -10.02 3.53 -8.07
CA ASN A 142 -10.29 4.96 -8.07
C ASN A 142 -10.28 5.58 -9.48
N GLU A 143 -9.50 5.04 -10.43
CA GLU A 143 -9.53 5.47 -11.83
C GLU A 143 -10.85 5.13 -12.51
N TYR A 144 -11.39 3.94 -12.27
CA TYR A 144 -12.70 3.59 -12.79
C TYR A 144 -13.80 4.46 -12.19
N ILE A 145 -13.71 4.78 -10.89
CA ILE A 145 -14.65 5.71 -10.25
C ILE A 145 -14.54 7.12 -10.83
N ALA A 146 -13.33 7.64 -11.04
CA ALA A 146 -13.11 8.93 -11.67
C ALA A 146 -13.69 8.98 -13.08
N GLN A 147 -13.51 7.90 -13.86
CA GLN A 147 -14.09 7.78 -15.19
C GLN A 147 -15.62 7.79 -15.16
N VAL A 148 -16.26 6.99 -14.31
CA VAL A 148 -17.73 6.94 -14.19
C VAL A 148 -18.29 8.28 -13.72
N ARG A 149 -17.54 9.05 -12.92
CA ARG A 149 -17.93 10.39 -12.46
C ARG A 149 -17.65 11.51 -13.47
N GLY A 150 -17.11 11.19 -14.66
CA GLY A 150 -16.76 12.19 -15.67
C GLY A 150 -15.61 13.11 -15.26
N GLN A 151 -14.76 12.67 -14.31
CA GLN A 151 -13.60 13.42 -13.83
C GLN A 151 -12.35 13.17 -14.67
N GLU A 152 -12.37 12.14 -15.52
CA GLU A 152 -11.32 11.84 -16.49
C GLU A 152 -11.59 12.55 -17.82
N THR A 153 -10.56 13.17 -18.40
CA THR A 153 -10.67 13.93 -19.65
C THR A 153 -10.53 13.08 -20.92
N LYS A 154 -10.11 11.82 -20.77
CA LYS A 154 -9.92 10.89 -21.88
C LYS A 154 -11.06 9.87 -21.90
N ASN A 155 -11.82 9.85 -23.00
CA ASN A 155 -12.84 8.83 -23.29
C ASN A 155 -12.18 7.50 -23.67
N LEU A 156 -11.49 6.86 -22.73
CA LEU A 156 -10.94 5.51 -22.90
C LEU A 156 -12.06 4.47 -22.69
N THR A 157 -12.02 3.36 -23.40
CA THR A 157 -12.84 2.20 -23.02
C THR A 157 -12.27 1.53 -21.76
N PRO A 158 -13.05 0.74 -21.00
CA PRO A 158 -12.51 0.04 -19.82
C PRO A 158 -11.25 -0.80 -20.09
N PRO A 159 -11.13 -1.56 -21.20
CA PRO A 159 -9.88 -2.26 -21.53
C PRO A 159 -8.70 -1.31 -21.79
N GLN A 160 -8.92 -0.20 -22.50
CA GLN A 160 -7.86 0.79 -22.77
C GLN A 160 -7.38 1.47 -21.49
N LEU A 161 -8.29 1.74 -20.55
CA LEU A 161 -7.93 2.23 -19.23
C LEU A 161 -7.09 1.18 -18.49
N ALA A 162 -7.54 -0.07 -18.44
CA ALA A 162 -6.78 -1.16 -17.81
C ALA A 162 -5.34 -1.26 -18.34
N ASP A 163 -5.15 -1.26 -19.66
CA ASP A 163 -3.83 -1.30 -20.29
C ASP A 163 -2.97 -0.09 -19.91
N THR A 164 -3.57 1.11 -19.88
CA THR A 164 -2.90 2.34 -19.46
C THR A 164 -2.41 2.25 -18.02
N LEU A 165 -3.26 1.73 -17.12
CA LEU A 165 -2.95 1.57 -15.70
C LEU A 165 -1.88 0.51 -15.46
N ILE A 166 -1.97 -0.64 -16.13
CA ILE A 166 -0.96 -1.70 -16.04
C ILE A 166 0.40 -1.17 -16.49
N ASN A 167 0.47 -0.42 -17.60
CA ASN A 167 1.71 0.16 -18.09
C ASN A 167 2.33 1.15 -17.09
N HIS A 168 1.52 2.01 -16.46
CA HIS A 168 1.99 2.92 -15.41
C HIS A 168 2.47 2.17 -14.16
N MET A 169 1.70 1.19 -13.69
CA MET A 169 2.07 0.34 -12.55
C MET A 169 3.40 -0.38 -12.80
N ILE A 170 3.58 -1.00 -13.97
CA ILE A 170 4.84 -1.66 -14.35
C ILE A 170 6.01 -0.67 -14.35
N LYS A 171 5.81 0.56 -14.82
CA LYS A 171 6.86 1.60 -14.81
C LYS A 171 7.31 1.92 -13.39
N HIS A 172 6.38 2.08 -12.45
CA HIS A 172 6.72 2.34 -11.04
C HIS A 172 7.47 1.17 -10.39
N ILE A 173 7.05 -0.06 -10.68
CA ILE A 173 7.67 -1.28 -10.15
C ILE A 173 9.09 -1.44 -10.73
N LYS A 174 9.28 -1.39 -12.05
CA LYS A 174 10.59 -1.62 -12.68
C LYS A 174 11.69 -0.66 -12.21
N ILE A 175 11.35 0.60 -11.91
CA ILE A 175 12.32 1.63 -11.48
C ILE A 175 12.84 1.37 -10.05
N SER A 176 12.11 0.61 -9.23
CA SER A 176 12.29 0.63 -7.78
C SER A 176 12.82 -0.67 -7.18
N PHE A 177 12.80 -1.75 -7.96
CA PHE A 177 13.24 -3.10 -7.56
C PHE A 177 14.53 -3.58 -8.26
N LEU A 178 15.10 -2.75 -9.13
CA LEU A 178 16.46 -2.88 -9.68
C LEU A 178 17.42 -1.91 -8.98
#